data_AF-A0AAD2FWH1-F1
#
_entry.id   AF-A0AAD2FWH1-F1
#
_cell.length_a   1.000
_cell.length_b   1.000
_cell.length_c   1.000
_cell.angle_alpha   90.00
_cell.angle_beta   90.00
_cell.angle_gamma   90.00
#
_symmetry.space_group_name_H-M   'P 1'
#
loop_
_entity.id
_entity.type
_entity.pdbx_description
1 polymer ?
#
loop_
_entity_poly.entity_id
_entity_poly.type
_entity_poly.pdbx_seq_one_letter_code
_entity_poly.pdbx_strand_id
1 'polypeptide(L)'
;MMRSFALRQMTMAFGRIPNTPGSISLITSRHLSSQGVAAVENLRDALEEYRKEHYRQCLPSRFKKDLVKAATNRESGRIAIDDLQQVIANISMEHKISEQEMETIFQELGESGKISADKFMKMI
;
A
#
# COMPACT_ATOMS: atom_id res chain seq x y z
N MET A 1 -25.60 -48.74 40.33
CA MET A 1 -24.76 -48.92 39.11
C MET A 1 -23.71 -47.83 39.09
N MET A 2 -22.43 -48.22 39.25
CA MET A 2 -21.24 -47.36 39.16
C MET A 2 -20.68 -47.35 37.73
N ARG A 3 -20.08 -46.23 37.30
CA ARG A 3 -18.94 -46.02 36.36
C ARG A 3 -19.06 -44.61 35.73
N SER A 4 -18.19 -43.65 36.04
CA SER A 4 -16.78 -43.47 35.64
C SER A 4 -16.61 -42.53 34.43
N PHE A 5 -15.92 -41.42 34.71
CA PHE A 5 -15.06 -40.55 33.90
C PHE A 5 -14.75 -40.92 32.44
N ALA A 6 -14.78 -39.91 31.55
CA ALA A 6 -13.71 -39.65 30.60
C ALA A 6 -13.76 -38.19 30.10
N LEU A 7 -12.75 -37.39 30.49
CA LEU A 7 -12.30 -36.23 29.72
C LEU A 7 -11.81 -36.72 28.34
N ARG A 8 -12.13 -35.98 27.28
CA ARG A 8 -11.37 -36.02 26.04
C ARG A 8 -11.19 -34.61 25.48
N GLN A 9 -9.94 -34.19 25.45
CA GLN A 9 -9.46 -33.02 24.71
C GLN A 9 -9.48 -33.30 23.19
N MET A 10 -9.81 -32.28 22.40
CA MET A 10 -9.36 -32.02 21.02
C MET A 10 -9.36 -30.48 20.89
N THR A 11 -8.24 -29.75 20.89
CA THR A 11 -7.12 -29.66 19.94
C THR A 11 -7.51 -29.06 18.58
N MET A 12 -7.11 -27.80 18.40
CA MET A 12 -6.68 -27.08 17.18
C MET A 12 -7.70 -26.86 16.05
N ALA A 13 -7.87 -25.61 15.61
CA ALA A 13 -7.09 -25.06 14.49
C ALA A 13 -7.59 -23.68 14.06
N PHE A 14 -6.62 -22.82 13.75
CA PHE A 14 -6.76 -21.52 13.10
C PHE A 14 -7.51 -21.59 11.78
N GLY A 15 -8.26 -20.54 11.48
CA GLY A 15 -8.84 -20.32 10.15
C GLY A 15 -9.41 -18.91 10.00
N ARG A 16 -8.62 -17.88 10.29
CA ARG A 16 -8.89 -16.53 9.78
C ARG A 16 -8.81 -16.63 8.26
N ILE A 17 -9.93 -16.42 7.58
CA ILE A 17 -9.98 -16.23 6.13
C ILE A 17 -9.62 -14.76 5.89
N PRO A 18 -8.44 -14.40 5.36
CA PRO A 18 -8.28 -13.10 4.76
C PRO A 18 -9.07 -13.06 3.46
N ASN A 19 -9.98 -12.11 3.41
CA ASN A 19 -10.70 -11.66 2.23
C ASN A 19 -9.66 -11.29 1.16
N THR A 20 -9.65 -11.96 0.01
CA THR A 20 -8.85 -11.57 -1.16
C THR A 20 -9.68 -10.64 -2.04
N PRO A 21 -9.38 -9.33 -2.14
CA PRO A 21 -9.94 -8.50 -3.16
C PRO A 21 -9.04 -8.52 -4.42
N GLY A 22 -9.62 -8.98 -5.52
CA GLY A 22 -9.51 -8.31 -6.81
C GLY A 22 -8.13 -8.27 -7.49
N SER A 23 -7.97 -9.16 -8.48
CA SER A 23 -7.35 -8.89 -9.78
C SER A 23 -6.07 -8.04 -9.77
N ILE A 24 -4.95 -8.75 -9.57
CA ILE A 24 -3.59 -8.26 -9.69
C ILE A 24 -3.34 -7.75 -11.12
N SER A 25 -3.42 -6.44 -11.33
CA SER A 25 -2.72 -5.79 -12.43
C SER A 25 -1.23 -5.87 -12.10
N LEU A 26 -0.59 -6.96 -12.56
CA LEU A 26 0.83 -7.27 -12.43
C LEU A 26 1.67 -6.09 -12.94
N ILE A 27 2.11 -5.22 -12.03
CA ILE A 27 3.26 -4.37 -12.29
C ILE A 27 4.42 -5.33 -12.45
N THR A 28 4.86 -5.57 -13.68
CA THR A 28 6.08 -6.32 -13.95
C THR A 28 7.29 -5.44 -13.60
N SER A 29 7.43 -5.03 -12.34
CA SER A 29 8.68 -4.49 -11.80
C SER A 29 9.49 -5.71 -11.37
N ARG A 30 10.50 -6.06 -12.16
CA ARG A 30 11.12 -7.40 -12.11
C ARG A 30 11.82 -7.77 -10.79
N HIS A 31 11.90 -6.92 -9.76
CA HIS A 31 12.49 -7.28 -8.46
C HIS A 31 11.94 -6.43 -7.30
N LEU A 32 10.65 -6.52 -6.98
CA LEU A 32 10.21 -6.12 -5.63
C LEU A 32 10.44 -7.31 -4.69
N SER A 33 10.96 -7.04 -3.49
CA SER A 33 10.96 -8.05 -2.43
C SER A 33 9.52 -8.35 -2.00
N SER A 34 9.30 -9.45 -1.30
CA SER A 34 7.98 -9.73 -0.70
C SER A 34 7.51 -8.60 0.22
N GLN A 35 8.45 -7.90 0.87
CA GLN A 35 8.17 -6.75 1.72
C GLN A 35 7.83 -5.50 0.89
N GLY A 36 8.53 -5.26 -0.22
CA GLY A 36 8.21 -4.17 -1.14
C GLY A 36 6.84 -4.34 -1.81
N VAL A 37 6.46 -5.56 -2.17
CA VAL A 37 5.11 -5.84 -2.71
C VAL A 37 4.04 -5.49 -1.68
N ALA A 38 4.18 -5.97 -0.44
CA ALA A 38 3.23 -5.67 0.63
C ALA A 38 3.14 -4.16 0.92
N ALA A 39 4.28 -3.46 0.94
CA ALA A 39 4.33 -2.01 1.12
C ALA A 39 3.59 -1.26 0.01
N VAL A 40 3.77 -1.67 -1.26
CA VAL A 40 3.05 -1.07 -2.41
C VAL A 40 1.55 -1.33 -2.32
N GLU A 41 1.13 -2.52 -1.88
CA GLU A 41 -0.28 -2.86 -1.68
C GLU A 41 -0.89 -2.02 -0.56
N ASN A 42 -0.21 -1.88 0.58
CA ASN A 42 -0.65 -1.01 1.68
C ASN A 42 -0.79 0.44 1.23
N LEU A 43 0.17 0.95 0.43
CA LEU A 43 0.11 2.28 -0.16
C LEU A 43 -1.13 2.44 -1.06
N ARG A 44 -1.38 1.46 -1.94
CA ARG A 44 -2.54 1.47 -2.84
C ARG A 44 -3.84 1.48 -2.08
N ASP A 45 -3.97 0.64 -1.06
CA ASP A 45 -5.17 0.55 -0.24
C ASP A 45 -5.45 1.86 0.50
N ALA A 46 -4.41 2.47 1.08
CA ALA A 46 -4.51 3.77 1.74
C ALA A 46 -5.01 4.87 0.78
N LEU A 47 -4.45 4.93 -0.43
CA LEU A 47 -4.83 5.89 -1.45
C LEU A 47 -6.25 5.63 -1.99
N GLU A 48 -6.63 4.37 -2.14
CA GLU A 48 -7.96 3.97 -2.62
C GLU A 48 -9.05 4.27 -1.56
N GLU A 49 -8.75 4.10 -0.28
CA GLU A 49 -9.63 4.48 0.83
C GLU A 49 -9.85 6.01 0.82
N TYR A 50 -8.77 6.79 0.73
CA TYR A 50 -8.87 8.24 0.64
C TYR A 50 -9.65 8.70 -0.60
N ARG A 51 -9.41 8.06 -1.76
CA ARG A 51 -10.14 8.33 -3.00
C ARG A 51 -11.64 8.06 -2.84
N LYS A 52 -12.01 6.95 -2.20
CA LYS A 52 -13.42 6.59 -1.96
C LYS A 52 -14.14 7.56 -1.03
N GLU A 53 -13.43 8.29 -0.19
CA GLU A 53 -14.03 9.28 0.70
C GLU A 53 -14.08 10.67 0.06
N HIS A 54 -12.97 11.12 -0.53
CA HIS A 54 -12.79 12.52 -0.95
C HIS A 54 -13.00 12.75 -2.46
N TYR A 55 -12.91 11.70 -3.28
CA TYR A 55 -12.98 11.76 -4.75
C TYR A 55 -14.13 10.92 -5.33
N ARG A 56 -15.21 10.68 -4.57
CA ARG A 56 -16.38 9.87 -5.00
C ARG A 56 -16.96 10.28 -6.36
N GLN A 57 -16.99 11.57 -6.62
CA GLN A 57 -17.57 12.20 -7.82
C GLN A 57 -16.54 12.44 -8.94
N CYS A 58 -15.27 12.07 -8.72
CA CYS A 58 -14.18 12.33 -9.65
C CYS A 58 -13.70 11.03 -10.30
N LEU A 59 -13.23 11.13 -11.54
CA LEU A 59 -12.60 10.01 -12.24
C LEU A 59 -11.32 9.58 -11.49
N PRO A 60 -11.03 8.26 -11.41
CA PRO A 60 -9.81 7.77 -10.77
C PRO A 60 -8.53 8.37 -11.36
N SER A 61 -8.52 8.68 -12.65
CA SER A 61 -7.40 9.34 -13.33
C SER A 61 -7.14 10.76 -12.84
N ARG A 62 -8.16 11.48 -12.37
CA ARG A 62 -8.01 12.83 -11.81
C ARG A 62 -7.32 12.76 -10.46
N PHE A 63 -7.74 11.83 -9.61
CA PHE A 63 -7.11 11.59 -8.31
C PHE A 63 -5.62 11.28 -8.45
N LYS A 64 -5.26 10.31 -9.32
CA LYS A 64 -3.85 9.95 -9.56
C LYS A 64 -3.01 11.15 -10.02
N LYS A 65 -3.54 11.99 -10.91
CA LYS A 65 -2.84 13.19 -11.38
C LYS A 65 -2.66 14.23 -10.28
N ASP A 66 -3.69 14.49 -9.48
CA ASP A 66 -3.61 15.45 -8.39
C ASP A 66 -2.65 14.97 -7.30
N LEU A 67 -2.64 13.66 -7.00
CA LEU A 67 -1.68 13.03 -6.09
C LEU A 67 -0.23 13.16 -6.59
N VAL A 68 0.03 12.80 -7.86
CA VAL A 68 1.37 12.94 -8.45
C VAL A 68 1.79 14.40 -8.46
N LYS A 69 0.89 15.33 -8.77
CA LYS A 69 1.17 16.77 -8.75
C LYS A 69 1.48 17.29 -7.35
N ALA A 70 0.88 16.71 -6.31
CA ALA A 70 1.16 17.04 -4.92
C ALA A 70 2.51 16.48 -4.45
N ALA A 71 2.87 15.26 -4.88
CA ALA A 71 4.10 14.57 -4.48
C ALA A 71 5.32 14.89 -5.36
N THR A 72 5.12 15.40 -6.58
CA THR A 72 6.22 15.69 -7.52
C THR A 72 6.75 17.09 -7.28
N ASN A 73 8.06 17.19 -7.05
CA ASN A 73 8.73 18.48 -7.04
C ASN A 73 8.80 19.07 -8.46
N ARG A 74 8.27 20.29 -8.65
CA ARG A 74 8.16 20.95 -9.96
C ARG A 74 9.49 21.17 -10.67
N GLU A 75 10.59 21.29 -9.94
CA GLU A 75 11.91 21.54 -10.51
C GLU A 75 12.59 20.26 -11.00
N SER A 76 12.37 19.14 -10.29
CA SER A 76 13.03 17.87 -10.59
C SER A 76 12.19 16.90 -11.41
N GLY A 77 10.86 17.05 -11.42
CA GLY A 77 9.93 16.09 -12.05
C GLY A 77 9.98 14.70 -11.40
N ARG A 78 10.60 14.58 -10.23
CA ARG A 78 10.73 13.36 -9.44
C ARG A 78 10.04 13.53 -8.10
N ILE A 79 9.63 12.41 -7.54
CA ILE A 79 9.01 12.30 -6.22
C ILE A 79 10.12 11.85 -5.27
N ALA A 80 10.36 12.62 -4.21
CA ALA A 80 11.20 12.21 -3.10
C ALA A 80 10.35 11.51 -2.02
N ILE A 81 11.02 10.78 -1.12
CA ILE A 81 10.33 10.11 -0.01
C ILE A 81 9.63 11.11 0.89
N ASP A 82 10.32 12.21 1.23
CA ASP A 82 9.80 13.27 2.09
C ASP A 82 8.53 13.91 1.51
N ASP A 83 8.53 14.15 0.20
CA ASP A 83 7.38 14.73 -0.51
C ASP A 83 6.17 13.79 -0.45
N LEU A 84 6.39 12.48 -0.60
CA LEU A 84 5.32 11.49 -0.51
C LEU A 84 4.83 11.32 0.93
N GLN A 85 5.73 11.28 1.90
CA GLN A 85 5.41 11.24 3.34
C GLN A 85 4.52 12.42 3.71
N GLN A 86 4.87 13.62 3.26
CA GLN A 86 4.07 14.82 3.50
C GLN A 86 2.67 14.70 2.87
N VAL A 87 2.56 14.15 1.66
CA VAL A 87 1.26 13.91 1.03
C VAL A 87 0.43 12.91 1.84
N ILE A 88 1.02 11.83 2.32
CA ILE A 88 0.35 10.81 3.14
C ILE A 88 -0.10 11.37 4.49
N ALA A 89 0.73 12.20 5.13
CA ALA A 89 0.40 12.95 6.33
C ALA A 89 -0.80 13.88 6.10
N ASN A 90 -0.78 14.63 4.98
CA ASN A 90 -1.85 15.56 4.62
C ASN A 90 -3.20 14.88 4.36
N ILE A 91 -3.19 13.63 3.88
CA ILE A 91 -4.42 12.83 3.68
C ILE A 91 -4.80 11.97 4.89
N SER A 92 -4.06 12.11 6.01
CA SER A 92 -4.26 11.38 7.27
C SER A 92 -4.18 9.85 7.15
N MET A 93 -3.35 9.36 6.22
CA MET A 93 -3.16 7.92 5.96
C MET A 93 -1.88 7.33 6.58
N GLU A 94 -1.24 8.05 7.50
CA GLU A 94 -0.01 7.61 8.20
C GLU A 94 -0.18 6.29 8.96
N HIS A 95 -1.42 5.93 9.31
CA HIS A 95 -1.74 4.69 10.03
C HIS A 95 -1.73 3.43 9.15
N LYS A 96 -1.72 3.58 7.81
CA LYS A 96 -1.78 2.46 6.84
C LYS A 96 -0.43 2.08 6.28
N ILE A 97 0.51 3.01 6.29
CA ILE A 97 1.83 2.81 5.71
C ILE A 97 2.89 3.43 6.60
N SER A 98 3.82 2.59 7.04
CA SER A 98 4.95 2.98 7.86
C SER A 98 6.01 3.69 7.02
N GLU A 99 6.80 4.55 7.67
CA GLU A 99 8.01 5.15 7.08
C GLU A 99 8.95 4.09 6.51
N GLN A 100 9.13 2.96 7.21
CA GLN A 100 9.96 1.84 6.75
C GLN A 100 9.43 1.20 5.46
N GLU A 101 8.11 1.14 5.29
CA GLU A 101 7.49 0.63 4.08
C GLU A 101 7.71 1.59 2.92
N MET A 102 7.60 2.90 3.15
CA MET A 102 7.97 3.91 2.15
C MET A 102 9.44 3.84 1.79
N GLU A 103 10.35 3.74 2.76
CA GLU A 103 11.78 3.56 2.49
C GLU A 103 12.03 2.32 1.63
N THR A 104 11.36 1.21 1.94
CA THR A 104 11.47 -0.03 1.15
C THR A 104 11.03 0.20 -0.30
N ILE A 105 9.90 0.89 -0.51
CA ILE A 105 9.41 1.22 -1.86
C ILE A 105 10.43 2.08 -2.62
N PHE A 106 11.01 3.10 -1.97
CA PHE A 106 11.97 4.00 -2.62
C PHE A 106 13.34 3.37 -2.83
N GLN A 107 13.76 2.43 -1.99
CA GLN A 107 14.98 1.65 -2.20
C GLN A 107 14.84 0.68 -3.37
N GLU A 108 13.67 0.05 -3.52
CA GLU A 108 13.46 -0.96 -4.56
C GLU A 108 13.03 -0.36 -5.91
N LEU A 109 12.30 0.75 -5.90
CA LEU A 109 11.77 1.39 -7.11
C LEU A 109 12.45 2.72 -7.44
N GLY A 110 13.13 3.35 -6.51
CA GLY A 110 13.80 4.62 -6.73
C GLY A 110 15.16 4.47 -7.39
N GLU A 111 15.57 5.51 -8.10
CA GLU A 111 16.96 5.72 -8.51
C GLU A 111 17.50 6.86 -7.64
N SER A 112 18.47 6.56 -6.77
CA SER A 112 19.03 7.52 -5.80
C SER A 112 17.98 8.10 -4.83
N GLY A 113 17.06 7.27 -4.33
CA GLY A 113 16.04 7.68 -3.36
C GLY A 113 14.92 8.54 -3.95
N LYS A 114 14.77 8.55 -5.28
CA LYS A 114 13.72 9.29 -5.99
C LYS A 114 13.02 8.42 -7.02
N ILE A 115 11.70 8.56 -7.15
CA ILE A 115 10.88 7.83 -8.12
C ILE A 115 10.39 8.82 -9.18
N SER A 116 10.44 8.45 -10.45
CA SER A 116 9.85 9.27 -11.52
C SER A 116 8.32 9.25 -11.46
N ALA A 117 7.69 10.37 -11.79
CA ALA A 117 6.23 10.50 -11.79
C ALA A 117 5.53 9.39 -12.61
N ASP A 118 6.07 9.05 -13.80
CA ASP A 118 5.55 7.96 -14.64
C ASP A 118 5.65 6.58 -13.97
N LYS A 119 6.74 6.32 -13.25
CA LYS A 119 6.92 5.04 -12.54
C LYS A 119 5.97 4.95 -11.36
N PHE A 120 5.79 6.04 -10.63
CA PHE A 120 4.81 6.14 -9.54
C PHE A 120 3.37 5.97 -10.05
N MET A 121 2.98 6.61 -11.16
CA MET A 121 1.64 6.44 -11.76
C MET A 121 1.34 5.01 -12.21
N LYS A 122 2.35 4.27 -12.68
CA LYS A 122 2.18 2.85 -13.03
C LYS A 122 2.06 1.98 -11.79
N MET A 123 2.60 2.44 -10.66
CA MET A 123 2.57 1.72 -9.40
C MET A 123 1.22 1.82 -8.69
N ILE A 124 0.51 2.95 -8.74
CA ILE A 124 -0.81 3.13 -8.09
C ILE A 124 -1.95 2.97 -9.09
#